data_AF-A0AAV0ALT7-F1
#
_entry.id   AF-A0AAV0ALT7-F1
#
_cell.length_a   1.000
_cell.length_b   1.000
_cell.length_c   1.000
_cell.angle_alpha   90.00
_cell.angle_beta   90.00
_cell.angle_gamma   90.00
#
_symmetry.space_group_name_H-M   'P 1'
#
loop_
_entity.id
_entity.type
_entity.pdbx_description
1 polymer ?
#
loop_
_entity_poly.entity_id
_entity_poly.type
_entity_poly.pdbx_seq_one_letter_code
_entity_poly.pdbx_strand_id
1 'polypeptide(L)'
;MNKASTPNYPIINLINELKRLKKYKLVGLTNNFQSITEPIVLKDSSSCKIGLRKPDVKFFNYALDKLDVKPNQVIFLDDISVNIKAAKKIGIKTIRVNIHKPELAVEEIHLKLSLKTYKPFLVV
;
A
#
# COMPACT_ATOMS: atom_id res chain seq x y z
N MET A 1 8.40 -21.34 15.39
CA MET A 1 8.27 -21.95 14.05
C MET A 1 7.80 -20.88 13.08
N ASN A 2 8.69 -20.44 12.19
CA ASN A 2 8.45 -19.39 11.21
C ASN A 2 7.45 -19.87 10.16
N LYS A 3 6.22 -19.36 10.20
CA LYS A 3 5.36 -19.36 9.01
C LYS A 3 5.96 -18.33 8.05
N ALA A 4 6.81 -18.78 7.14
CA ALA A 4 6.93 -18.09 5.87
C ALA A 4 5.50 -18.04 5.30
N SER A 5 4.89 -16.85 5.33
CA SER A 5 3.50 -16.65 4.96
C SER A 5 3.25 -17.17 3.56
N THR A 6 2.22 -17.99 3.40
CA THR A 6 1.73 -18.42 2.08
C THR A 6 1.54 -17.20 1.18
N PRO A 7 2.02 -17.24 -0.08
CA PRO A 7 1.85 -16.13 -1.01
C PRO A 7 0.38 -15.73 -1.17
N ASN A 8 0.09 -14.44 -0.99
CA ASN A 8 -1.24 -13.89 -1.26
C ASN A 8 -1.36 -13.60 -2.77
N TYR A 9 -1.70 -14.64 -3.54
CA TYR A 9 -1.78 -14.56 -5.01
C TYR A 9 -2.72 -13.48 -5.53
N PRO A 10 -3.91 -13.24 -4.95
CA PRO A 10 -4.77 -12.12 -5.38
C PRO A 10 -4.06 -10.76 -5.31
N ILE A 11 -3.34 -10.48 -4.22
CA ILE A 11 -2.58 -9.24 -4.07
C ILE A 11 -1.36 -9.20 -5.00
N ILE A 12 -0.66 -10.32 -5.18
CA ILE A 12 0.49 -10.40 -6.11
C ILE A 12 0.05 -10.14 -7.56
N ASN A 13 -1.07 -10.74 -7.97
CA ASN A 13 -1.62 -10.57 -9.32
C ASN A 13 -2.03 -9.12 -9.57
N LEU A 14 -2.69 -8.49 -8.58
CA LEU A 14 -3.00 -7.07 -8.62
C LEU A 14 -1.73 -6.21 -8.75
N ILE A 15 -0.68 -6.48 -7.97
CA ILE A 15 0.59 -5.74 -8.07
C ILE A 15 1.17 -5.88 -9.49
N ASN A 16 1.18 -7.09 -10.05
CA ASN A 16 1.67 -7.34 -11.41
C ASN A 16 0.84 -6.62 -12.48
N GLU A 17 -0.49 -6.60 -12.33
CA GLU A 17 -1.40 -5.83 -13.19
C GLU A 17 -1.05 -4.34 -13.15
N LEU A 18 -0.96 -3.75 -11.94
CA LEU A 18 -0.64 -2.34 -11.76
C LEU A 18 0.76 -1.97 -12.27
N LYS A 19 1.76 -2.85 -12.11
CA LYS A 19 3.10 -2.67 -12.70
C LYS A 19 3.02 -2.51 -14.22
N ARG A 20 2.21 -3.36 -14.87
CA ARG A 20 2.07 -3.41 -16.32
C ARG A 20 1.42 -2.15 -16.90
N LEU A 21 0.55 -1.49 -16.12
CA LEU A 21 -0.07 -0.23 -16.53
C LEU A 21 0.93 0.93 -16.60
N LYS A 22 2.05 0.88 -15.86
CA LYS A 22 3.06 1.96 -15.75
C LYS A 22 2.51 3.34 -15.32
N LYS A 23 1.24 3.40 -14.90
CA LYS A 23 0.55 4.63 -14.44
C LYS A 23 0.78 4.93 -12.97
N TYR A 24 1.17 3.93 -12.17
CA TYR A 24 1.26 4.02 -10.73
C TYR A 24 2.67 3.72 -10.25
N LYS A 25 3.15 4.53 -9.32
CA LYS A 25 4.38 4.28 -8.57
C LYS A 25 4.03 3.31 -7.43
N LEU A 26 4.44 2.05 -7.54
CA LEU A 26 4.20 1.04 -6.51
C LEU A 26 5.37 1.04 -5.52
N VAL A 27 5.06 0.98 -4.22
CA VAL A 27 6.05 1.07 -3.14
C VAL A 27 5.75 0.02 -2.07
N GLY A 28 6.77 -0.71 -1.60
CA GLY A 28 6.66 -1.66 -0.50
C GLY A 28 7.00 -1.04 0.85
N LEU A 29 6.09 -1.13 1.83
CA LEU A 29 6.30 -0.71 3.23
C LEU A 29 6.17 -1.91 4.18
N THR A 30 7.30 -2.50 4.59
CA THR A 30 7.34 -3.67 5.46
C THR A 30 8.09 -3.39 6.77
N ASN A 31 7.60 -3.94 7.88
CA ASN A 31 8.32 -3.96 9.17
C ASN A 31 9.33 -5.12 9.25
N ASN A 32 9.28 -6.09 8.34
CA ASN A 32 10.17 -7.25 8.30
C ASN A 32 11.19 -7.08 7.17
N PHE A 33 12.47 -7.07 7.51
CA PHE A 33 13.60 -6.76 6.62
C PHE A 33 14.11 -7.94 5.78
N GLN A 34 13.31 -8.99 5.58
CA GLN A 34 13.69 -10.12 4.73
C GLN A 34 12.98 -10.06 3.37
N SER A 35 13.76 -9.60 2.39
CA SER A 35 13.75 -9.99 0.97
C SER A 35 12.41 -9.89 0.21
N ILE A 36 12.20 -8.75 -0.48
CA ILE A 36 11.45 -8.73 -1.74
C ILE A 36 12.11 -7.71 -2.69
N THR A 37 12.53 -8.20 -3.86
CA THR A 37 13.18 -7.46 -4.95
C THR A 37 12.15 -6.71 -5.81
N GLU A 38 11.97 -5.41 -5.50
CA GLU A 38 11.53 -4.27 -6.35
C GLU A 38 10.17 -4.30 -7.10
N PRO A 39 9.39 -3.18 -7.11
CA PRO A 39 9.84 -1.81 -7.34
C PRO A 39 9.54 -0.87 -6.16
N ILE A 40 10.51 0.01 -5.93
CA ILE A 40 10.54 1.09 -4.94
C ILE A 40 10.29 0.58 -3.53
N VAL A 41 11.35 -0.04 -3.01
CA VAL A 41 11.61 0.01 -1.58
C VAL A 41 11.84 1.49 -1.28
N LEU A 42 11.11 2.06 -0.31
CA LEU A 42 11.70 3.14 0.48
C LEU A 42 12.85 2.49 1.24
N LYS A 43 13.97 2.29 0.54
CA LYS A 43 15.20 1.77 1.09
C LYS A 43 15.79 2.93 1.86
N ASP A 44 15.20 3.23 2.99
CA ASP A 44 16.04 3.69 4.05
C ASP A 44 16.41 2.47 4.87
N SER A 45 17.70 2.14 4.81
CA SER A 45 18.43 1.31 5.77
C SER A 45 18.32 1.84 7.21
N SER A 46 17.29 2.62 7.53
CA SER A 46 17.13 3.39 8.73
C SER A 46 15.88 3.08 9.54
N SER A 47 15.05 2.08 9.22
CA SER A 47 14.18 1.59 10.31
C SER A 47 15.04 1.13 11.51
N CYS A 48 16.30 0.71 11.26
CA CYS A 48 17.35 0.52 12.28
C CYS A 48 18.20 1.78 12.62
N LYS A 49 18.25 2.85 11.81
CA LYS A 49 19.05 4.08 12.07
C LYS A 49 18.23 5.30 12.56
N ILE A 50 16.93 5.35 12.28
CA ILE A 50 15.94 6.39 12.65
C ILE A 50 14.86 5.80 13.59
N GLY A 51 14.76 4.47 13.72
CA GLY A 51 13.90 3.83 14.74
C GLY A 51 12.39 3.92 14.47
N LEU A 52 11.99 4.27 13.24
CA LEU A 52 10.60 4.40 12.85
C LEU A 52 10.05 3.08 12.29
N ARG A 53 8.82 2.75 12.68
CA ARG A 53 8.10 1.56 12.21
C ARG A 53 6.61 1.83 12.19
N LYS A 54 5.85 1.07 11.38
CA LYS A 54 4.39 1.04 11.52
C LYS A 54 4.03 0.47 12.91
N PRO A 55 3.04 1.02 13.63
CA PRO A 55 2.05 2.02 13.20
C PRO A 55 2.40 3.48 13.57
N ASP A 56 3.66 3.84 13.82
CA ASP A 56 4.01 5.23 14.13
C ASP A 56 3.67 6.14 12.95
N VAL A 57 2.94 7.23 13.21
CA VAL A 57 2.59 8.24 12.20
C VAL A 57 3.84 8.86 11.56
N LYS A 58 4.93 9.00 12.34
CA LYS A 58 6.21 9.52 11.84
C LYS A 58 6.78 8.67 10.71
N PHE A 59 6.55 7.35 10.74
CA PHE A 59 6.96 6.45 9.66
C PHE A 59 6.25 6.78 8.35
N PHE A 60 4.93 7.04 8.41
CA PHE A 60 4.15 7.37 7.22
C PHE A 60 4.48 8.76 6.68
N ASN A 61 4.66 9.76 7.54
CA ASN A 61 5.11 11.10 7.12
C ASN A 61 6.47 11.04 6.43
N TYR A 62 7.43 10.33 7.04
CA TYR A 62 8.74 10.10 6.44
C TYR A 62 8.64 9.44 5.05
N ALA A 63 7.76 8.44 4.91
CA ALA A 63 7.53 7.79 3.63
C ALA A 63 6.94 8.74 2.57
N LEU A 64 5.97 9.58 2.94
CA LEU A 64 5.39 10.59 2.06
C LEU A 64 6.44 11.62 1.60
N ASP A 65 7.25 12.13 2.53
CA ASP A 65 8.30 13.11 2.26
C ASP A 65 9.36 12.54 1.31
N LYS A 66 9.79 11.30 1.53
CA LYS A 66 10.78 10.63 0.65
C LYS A 66 10.23 10.31 -0.74
N LEU A 67 8.93 10.08 -0.86
CA LEU A 67 8.28 9.81 -2.14
C LEU A 67 7.88 11.09 -2.87
N ASP A 68 7.92 12.24 -2.20
CA ASP A 68 7.45 13.54 -2.66
C ASP A 68 5.98 13.49 -3.12
N VAL A 69 5.11 12.96 -2.27
CA VAL A 69 3.67 12.79 -2.55
C VAL A 69 2.80 13.24 -1.40
N LYS A 70 1.61 13.77 -1.72
CA LYS A 70 0.61 14.14 -0.72
C LYS A 70 -0.15 12.91 -0.21
N PRO A 71 -0.61 12.89 1.07
CA PRO A 71 -1.36 11.76 1.62
C PRO A 71 -2.54 11.30 0.75
N ASN A 72 -3.29 12.23 0.17
CA ASN A 72 -4.48 11.95 -0.64
C ASN A 72 -4.18 11.33 -2.03
N GLN A 73 -2.92 11.32 -2.45
CA GLN A 73 -2.41 10.69 -3.67
C GLN A 73 -2.01 9.23 -3.43
N VAL A 74 -1.91 8.80 -2.18
CA VAL A 74 -1.44 7.45 -1.80
C VAL A 74 -2.61 6.57 -1.39
N ILE A 75 -2.59 5.31 -1.84
CA ILE A 75 -3.43 4.22 -1.32
C ILE A 75 -2.51 3.25 -0.58
N PHE A 76 -2.77 3.04 0.71
CA PHE A 76 -2.00 2.14 1.57
C PHE A 76 -2.78 0.85 1.86
N LEU A 77 -2.13 -0.29 1.67
CA LEU A 77 -2.68 -1.62 1.93
C LEU A 77 -1.95 -2.28 3.09
N ASP A 78 -2.71 -2.82 4.05
CA ASP A 78 -2.16 -3.57 5.18
C ASP A 78 -3.27 -4.46 5.77
N ASP A 79 -2.92 -5.63 6.29
CA ASP A 79 -3.84 -6.53 7.00
C ASP A 79 -4.02 -6.11 8.48
N ILE A 80 -3.03 -5.40 9.03
CA ILE A 80 -2.99 -4.97 10.42
C ILE A 80 -3.78 -3.67 10.59
N SER A 81 -4.87 -3.76 11.35
CA SER A 81 -5.80 -2.65 11.57
C SER A 81 -5.17 -1.42 12.23
N VAL A 82 -4.16 -1.60 13.09
CA VAL A 82 -3.47 -0.45 13.74
C VAL A 82 -2.66 0.36 12.73
N ASN A 83 -2.05 -0.28 11.73
CA ASN A 83 -1.33 0.41 10.65
C ASN A 83 -2.30 1.19 9.78
N ILE A 84 -3.44 0.58 9.43
CA ILE A 84 -4.53 1.23 8.68
C ILE A 84 -5.03 2.48 9.41
N LYS A 85 -5.30 2.38 10.72
CA LYS A 85 -5.75 3.52 11.52
C LYS A 85 -4.71 4.66 11.53
N ALA A 86 -3.44 4.34 11.69
CA ALA A 86 -2.37 5.34 11.71
C ALA A 86 -2.20 6.07 10.37
N ALA A 87 -2.19 5.35 9.25
CA ALA A 87 -2.14 5.95 7.92
C ALA A 87 -3.37 6.83 7.65
N LYS A 88 -4.56 6.37 8.03
CA LYS A 88 -5.81 7.13 7.86
C LYS A 88 -5.81 8.44 8.66
N LYS A 89 -5.21 8.46 9.86
CA LYS A 89 -5.11 9.68 10.70
C LYS A 89 -4.43 10.85 10.02
N ILE A 90 -3.51 10.59 9.09
CA ILE A 90 -2.80 11.64 8.34
C ILE A 90 -3.34 11.85 6.92
N GLY A 91 -4.53 11.31 6.62
CA GLY A 91 -5.20 11.53 5.34
C GLY A 91 -4.74 10.63 4.19
N ILE A 92 -3.97 9.56 4.48
CA ILE A 92 -3.69 8.52 3.48
C ILE A 92 -4.97 7.71 3.25
N LYS A 93 -5.28 7.40 1.98
CA LYS A 93 -6.37 6.47 1.66
C LYS A 93 -5.92 5.06 2.00
N THR A 94 -6.74 4.30 2.72
CA THR A 94 -6.33 2.98 3.21
C THR A 94 -7.31 1.90 2.78
N ILE A 95 -6.80 0.71 2.52
CA ILE A 95 -7.59 -0.50 2.25
C ILE A 95 -7.06 -1.60 3.16
N ARG A 96 -7.94 -2.21 3.96
CA ARG A 96 -7.55 -3.31 4.84
C ARG A 96 -7.61 -4.63 4.07
N VAL A 97 -6.52 -5.38 4.08
CA VAL A 97 -6.51 -6.72 3.48
C VAL A 97 -7.01 -7.73 4.50
N ASN A 98 -8.12 -8.40 4.22
CA ASN A 98 -8.54 -9.57 4.98
C ASN A 98 -7.77 -10.80 4.46
N ILE A 99 -6.99 -11.45 5.31
CA ILE A 99 -6.20 -12.63 4.94
C ILE A 99 -7.09 -13.77 4.42
N HIS A 100 -8.33 -13.86 4.89
CA HIS A 100 -9.29 -14.90 4.47
C HIS A 100 -10.13 -14.51 3.26
N LYS A 101 -10.12 -13.22 2.85
CA LYS A 101 -10.89 -12.67 1.72
C LYS A 101 -10.12 -11.53 1.04
N PRO A 102 -8.92 -11.76 0.50
CA PRO A 102 -8.11 -10.71 -0.11
C PRO A 102 -8.72 -10.13 -1.40
N GLU A 103 -9.65 -10.85 -2.04
CA GLU A 103 -10.36 -10.43 -3.26
C GLU A 103 -11.15 -9.14 -3.04
N LEU A 104 -11.72 -8.95 -1.85
CA LEU A 104 -12.45 -7.74 -1.49
C LEU A 104 -11.55 -6.49 -1.54
N ALA A 105 -10.28 -6.62 -1.16
CA ALA A 105 -9.32 -5.52 -1.25
C ALA A 105 -8.94 -5.22 -2.71
N VAL A 106 -8.90 -6.25 -3.57
CA VAL A 106 -8.65 -6.10 -5.01
C VAL A 106 -9.81 -5.35 -5.68
N GLU A 107 -11.05 -5.80 -5.44
CA GLU A 107 -12.26 -5.14 -5.94
C GLU A 107 -12.33 -3.67 -5.49
N GLU A 108 -12.05 -3.39 -4.21
CA GLU A 108 -12.02 -2.03 -3.69
C GLU A 108 -10.97 -1.16 -4.39
N ILE A 109 -9.80 -1.71 -4.71
CA ILE A 109 -8.77 -0.99 -5.49
C ILE A 109 -9.26 -0.69 -6.89
N HIS A 110 -9.77 -1.68 -7.61
CA HIS A 110 -10.28 -1.49 -8.96
C HIS A 110 -11.36 -0.41 -8.99
N LEU A 111 -12.30 -0.41 -8.04
CA LEU A 111 -13.31 0.65 -7.93
C LEU A 111 -12.69 2.04 -7.72
N LYS A 112 -11.75 2.19 -6.76
CA LYS A 112 -11.11 3.49 -6.48
C LYS A 112 -10.26 3.99 -7.64
N LEU A 113 -9.66 3.11 -8.43
CA LEU A 113 -8.85 3.47 -9.60
C LEU A 113 -9.72 3.76 -10.83
N SER A 114 -10.80 3.00 -11.04
CA SER A 114 -11.76 3.21 -12.13
C SER A 114 -12.49 4.54 -11.99
N LEU A 115 -12.92 4.91 -10.77
CA LEU A 115 -13.53 6.23 -10.52
C LEU A 115 -12.60 7.42 -10.82
N LYS A 116 -11.27 7.21 -10.85
CA LYS A 116 -10.32 8.24 -11.27
C LYS A 116 -10.07 8.26 -12.78
N THR A 117 -10.50 7.22 -13.50
CA THR A 117 -10.26 7.07 -14.94
C THR A 117 -11.51 7.41 -15.77
N TYR A 118 -12.70 7.35 -15.17
CA TYR A 118 -13.97 7.72 -15.81
C TYR A 118 -14.29 9.21 -15.66
N LYS A 119 -14.48 9.91 -16.79
CA LYS A 119 -15.39 11.06 -16.86
C LYS A 119 -16.81 10.49 -16.97
N PRO A 120 -17.69 10.64 -15.96
CA PRO A 120 -19.06 10.16 -16.11
C PRO A 120 -19.76 11.00 -17.17
N PHE A 121 -20.30 10.33 -18.20
CA PHE A 121 -21.43 10.84 -18.96
C PHE A 121 -22.66 10.10 -18.45
N LEU A 122 -23.56 10.85 -17.81
CA LEU A 122 -24.91 10.39 -17.55
C LEU A 122 -25.71 10.68 -18.82
N VAL A 123 -26.19 9.64 -19.48
CA VAL A 123 -27.28 9.77 -20.45
C VAL A 123 -28.52 9.25 -19.72
N VAL A 124 -29.49 10.15 -19.54
CA VAL A 124 -30.81 9.85 -18.97
C VAL A 124 -31.66 9.06 -19.95
#